data_AF-A0A352RZP5-F1
#
_entry.id   AF-A0A352RZP5-F1
#
_cell.length_a   1.000
_cell.length_b   1.000
_cell.length_c   1.000
_cell.angle_alpha   90.00
_cell.angle_beta   90.00
_cell.angle_gamma   90.00
#
_symmetry.space_group_name_H-M   'P 1'
#
loop_
_entity.id
_entity.type
_entity.pdbx_description
1 polymer ?
#
loop_
_entity_poly.entity_id
_entity_poly.type
_entity_poly.pdbx_seq_one_letter_code
_entity_poly.pdbx_strand_id
1 'polypeptide(L)' 'SMALLGIPPGSGWKLDDMRKLIADCIHYVVHMKRTGEMRHVSEIIEIKGFSNGDYDINRVF' A
#
# COMPACT_ATOMS: atom_id res chain seq x y z
N SER A 1 -0.68 -13.80 -2.42
CA SER A 1 -1.69 -14.75 -1.91
C SER A 1 -2.86 -13.95 -1.36
N MET A 2 -4.12 -14.22 -1.76
CA MET A 2 -5.30 -13.51 -1.26
C MET A 2 -5.48 -13.64 0.26
N ALA A 3 -4.98 -14.72 0.85
CA ALA A 3 -5.00 -14.95 2.29
C ALA A 3 -4.21 -13.89 3.10
N LEU A 4 -3.16 -13.30 2.52
CA LEU A 4 -2.35 -12.28 3.19
C LEU A 4 -3.08 -10.93 3.35
N LEU A 5 -4.19 -10.75 2.66
CA LEU A 5 -5.01 -9.54 2.68
C LEU A 5 -6.31 -9.73 3.49
N GLY A 6 -6.48 -10.88 4.14
CA GLY A 6 -7.67 -11.18 4.94
C GLY A 6 -8.95 -11.42 4.13
N ILE A 7 -8.83 -11.66 2.81
CA ILE A 7 -9.98 -11.92 1.94
C ILE A 7 -10.52 -13.34 2.22
N PRO A 8 -11.78 -13.48 2.71
CA PRO A 8 -12.35 -14.80 2.96
C PRO A 8 -12.47 -15.61 1.65
N PRO A 9 -12.15 -16.92 1.67
CA PRO A 9 -12.41 -17.78 0.52
C PRO A 9 -13.89 -17.75 0.14
N GLY A 10 -14.20 -17.56 -1.15
CA GLY A 10 -15.58 -17.45 -1.65
C GLY A 10 -16.21 -16.06 -1.47
N SER A 11 -15.49 -15.09 -0.91
CA SER A 11 -15.94 -13.69 -0.99
C SER A 11 -15.86 -13.20 -2.45
N GLY A 12 -16.89 -12.49 -2.90
CA GLY A 12 -16.93 -11.90 -4.25
C GLY A 12 -15.97 -10.73 -4.46
N TRP A 13 -15.11 -10.45 -3.45
CA TRP A 13 -14.16 -9.36 -3.44
C TRP A 13 -12.99 -9.66 -4.36
N LYS A 14 -12.71 -8.75 -5.29
CA LYS A 14 -11.52 -8.83 -6.15
C LYS A 14 -10.36 -8.08 -5.50
N LEU A 15 -9.15 -8.53 -5.80
CA LEU A 15 -7.93 -7.90 -5.30
C LEU A 15 -7.84 -6.40 -5.68
N ASP A 16 -8.27 -6.06 -6.90
CA ASP A 16 -8.24 -4.68 -7.39
C ASP A 16 -9.23 -3.78 -6.65
N ASP A 17 -10.40 -4.30 -6.26
CA ASP A 17 -11.38 -3.55 -5.48
C ASP A 17 -10.80 -3.19 -4.11
N MET A 18 -10.10 -4.12 -3.48
CA MET A 18 -9.39 -3.85 -2.22
C MET A 18 -8.26 -2.83 -2.38
N ARG A 19 -7.41 -2.98 -3.41
CA ARG A 19 -6.31 -2.04 -3.65
C ARG A 19 -6.82 -0.63 -3.92
N LYS A 20 -7.92 -0.51 -4.67
CA LYS A 20 -8.59 0.76 -4.88
C LYS A 20 -9.07 1.39 -3.57
N LEU A 21 -9.74 0.63 -2.70
CA LEU A 21 -10.16 1.14 -1.40
C LEU A 21 -8.99 1.56 -0.50
N ILE A 22 -7.87 0.83 -0.55
CA ILE A 22 -6.64 1.22 0.15
C ILE A 22 -6.15 2.57 -0.36
N ALA A 23 -6.09 2.76 -1.69
CA ALA A 23 -5.66 4.02 -2.30
C ALA A 23 -6.60 5.20 -1.97
N ASP A 24 -7.90 4.94 -1.85
CA ASP A 24 -8.90 5.96 -1.48
C ASP A 24 -8.81 6.37 0.01
N CYS A 25 -8.20 5.54 0.86
CA CYS A 25 -8.09 5.78 2.30
C CYS A 25 -6.70 6.26 2.74
N ILE A 26 -5.64 5.75 2.11
CA ILE A 26 -4.24 5.99 2.51
C ILE A 26 -3.61 6.95 1.50
N HIS A 27 -3.28 8.15 1.96
CA HIS A 27 -2.71 9.21 1.11
C HIS A 27 -1.18 9.29 1.19
N TYR A 28 -0.59 8.85 2.30
CA TYR A 28 0.86 8.81 2.49
C TYR A 28 1.27 7.54 3.22
N VAL A 29 2.41 6.97 2.82
CA VAL A 29 3.06 5.86 3.52
C VAL A 29 4.48 6.29 3.88
N VAL A 30 4.78 6.25 5.19
CA VAL A 30 6.12 6.50 5.73
C VAL A 30 6.75 5.16 6.06
N HIS A 31 7.74 4.75 5.27
CA HIS A 31 8.43 3.49 5.48
C HIS A 31 9.64 3.68 6.40
N MET A 32 9.55 3.12 7.60
CA MET A 32 10.61 3.15 8.60
C MET A 32 11.48 1.90 8.50
N LYS A 33 12.81 2.06 8.51
CA LYS A 33 13.77 0.97 8.43
C LYS A 33 14.76 1.01 9.59
N ARG A 34 15.27 -0.15 9.97
CA ARG A 34 16.42 -0.30 10.88
C ARG A 34 17.64 -0.77 10.09
N THR A 35 18.76 -0.06 10.23
CA THR A 35 20.07 -0.47 9.69
C THR A 35 21.06 -0.50 10.85
N GLY A 36 21.49 -1.71 11.23
CA GLY A 36 22.24 -1.92 12.49
C GLY A 36 21.41 -1.48 13.69
N GLU A 37 21.97 -0.57 14.49
CA GLU A 37 21.29 -0.01 15.67
C GLU A 37 20.43 1.23 15.37
N MET A 38 20.50 1.79 14.16
CA MET A 38 19.81 3.04 13.81
C MET A 38 18.44 2.78 13.18
N ARG A 39 17.41 3.48 13.68
CA ARG A 39 16.08 3.57 13.05
C ARG A 39 15.97 4.88 12.28
N HIS A 40 15.51 4.83 11.05
CA HIS A 40 15.37 6.00 10.19
C HIS A 40 14.16 5.85 9.25
N VAL A 41 13.66 6.98 8.76
CA VAL A 41 12.75 7.00 7.62
C VAL A 41 13.57 6.59 6.39
N SER A 42 13.09 5.60 5.66
CA SER A 42 13.77 5.07 4.48
C SER A 42 13.09 5.47 3.16
N GLU A 43 11.79 5.77 3.20
CA GLU A 43 11.03 6.24 2.04
C GLU A 43 9.75 6.92 2.53
N ILE A 44 9.32 7.96 1.82
CA ILE A 44 7.96 8.49 1.94
C ILE A 44 7.34 8.53 0.55
N ILE A 45 6.20 7.85 0.40
CA ILE A 45 5.40 7.88 -0.82
C ILE A 45 4.07 8.57 -0.55
N GLU A 46 3.67 9.42 -1.48
CA GLU A 46 2.31 9.93 -1.64
C GLU A 46 1.55 8.96 -2.54
N ILE A 47 0.35 8.56 -2.14
CA ILE A 47 -0.56 7.76 -2.95
C ILE A 47 -1.63 8.72 -3.50
N LYS A 48 -1.71 8.80 -4.82
CA LYS A 48 -2.65 9.68 -5.54
C LYS A 48 -3.91 8.95 -5.99
N GLY A 49 -3.87 7.63 -6.02
CA GLY A 49 -5.00 6.78 -6.40
C GLY A 49 -4.55 5.41 -6.86
N PHE A 50 -5.43 4.73 -7.60
CA PHE A 50 -5.20 3.40 -8.15
C PHE A 50 -5.66 3.37 -9.62
N SER A 51 -4.76 3.03 -10.53
CA SER A 51 -5.05 2.94 -11.97
C SER A 51 -4.23 1.85 -12.63
N ASN A 52 -4.75 1.24 -13.70
CA ASN A 52 -4.06 0.19 -14.46
C ASN A 52 -3.56 -1.01 -13.63
N GLY A 53 -4.23 -1.31 -12.50
CA GLY A 53 -3.87 -2.43 -11.62
C GLY A 53 -2.78 -2.13 -10.59
N ASP A 54 -2.31 -0.88 -10.51
CA ASP A 54 -1.28 -0.45 -9.55
C ASP A 54 -1.59 0.91 -8.89
N TYR A 55 -0.87 1.21 -7.82
CA TYR A 55 -0.96 2.48 -7.12
C TYR A 55 -0.27 3.58 -7.93
N ASP A 56 -0.97 4.71 -8.13
CA ASP A 56 -0.33 5.94 -8.60
C ASP A 56 0.43 6.56 -7.42
N ILE A 57 1.75 6.45 -7.44
CA ILE A 57 2.63 6.87 -6.35
C ILE A 57 3.57 7.98 -6.79
N ASN A 58 3.81 8.91 -5.86
CA ASN A 58 4.82 9.94 -5.99
C ASN A 58 5.80 9.83 -4.82
N ARG A 59 7.08 9.62 -5.13
CA ARG A 59 8.15 9.58 -4.11
C ARG A 59 8.50 10.99 -3.69
N VAL A 60 8.33 11.28 -2.40
CA VAL A 60 8.60 12.62 -1.85
C VAL A 60 9.82 12.64 -0.92
N PHE A 61 10.32 11.47 -0.51
CA PHE A 61 11.58 11.28 0.21
C PHE A 61 12.16 9.91 -0.10
#